data_AF-A0A2S9G4B4-F1
#
_entry.id   AF-A0A2S9G4B4-F1
#
_cell.length_a   1.000
_cell.length_b   1.000
_cell.length_c   1.000
_cell.angle_alpha   90.00
_cell.angle_beta   90.00
_cell.angle_gamma   90.00
#
_symmetry.space_group_name_H-M   'P 1'
#
loop_
_entity.id
_entity.type
_entity.pdbx_description
1 polymer ?
#
loop_
_entity_poly.entity_id
_entity_poly.type
_entity_poly.pdbx_seq_one_letter_code
_entity_poly.pdbx_strand_id
1 'polypeptide(L)'
;LFAFYDVFPSKHLALAGVITGLTLYNGAVIAEIVRAGVHSLPKGQGEAASALGLTWGQTMRSILLPQAITSMLPVLISQLVVVLK
;
A
#
# COMPACT_ATOMS: atom_id res chain seq x y z
N LEU A 1 12.18 -17.68 -13.23
CA LEU A 1 12.08 -16.40 -13.96
C LEU A 1 13.47 -15.83 -14.25
N PHE A 2 14.20 -15.28 -13.27
CA PHE A 2 15.48 -14.61 -13.49
C PHE A 2 16.58 -15.50 -14.12
N ALA A 3 16.63 -16.78 -13.76
CA ALA A 3 17.58 -17.73 -14.32
C ALA A 3 17.29 -18.11 -15.79
N PHE A 4 16.02 -18.08 -16.20
CA PHE A 4 15.61 -18.44 -17.56
C PHE A 4 15.76 -17.29 -18.55
N TYR A 5 15.65 -16.05 -18.07
CA TYR A 5 15.76 -14.83 -18.88
C TYR A 5 17.13 -14.16 -18.76
N ASP A 6 18.09 -14.79 -18.09
CA ASP A 6 19.47 -14.30 -17.83
C ASP A 6 19.52 -12.83 -17.35
N VAL A 7 18.53 -12.44 -16.54
CA VAL A 7 18.35 -11.05 -16.08
C VAL A 7 19.44 -10.62 -15.11
N PHE A 8 19.98 -11.57 -14.34
CA PHE A 8 21.02 -11.33 -13.34
C PHE A 8 22.10 -12.40 -13.41
N PRO A 9 23.37 -12.06 -13.09
CA PRO A 9 24.45 -13.03 -12.99
C PRO A 9 24.08 -14.17 -12.04
N SER A 10 24.54 -15.39 -12.34
CA SER A 10 24.14 -16.62 -11.62
C SER A 10 24.33 -16.54 -10.10
N LYS A 11 25.37 -15.83 -9.65
CA LYS A 11 25.66 -15.56 -8.23
C LYS A 11 24.58 -14.75 -7.49
N HIS A 12 23.72 -14.01 -8.19
CA HIS A 12 22.71 -13.12 -7.61
C HIS A 12 21.27 -13.63 -7.77
N LEU A 13 21.06 -14.77 -8.44
CA LEU A 13 19.72 -15.29 -8.74
C LEU A 13 18.90 -15.54 -7.47
N ALA A 14 19.52 -16.10 -6.43
CA ALA A 14 18.86 -16.34 -5.15
C ALA A 14 18.44 -15.03 -4.48
N LEU A 15 19.33 -14.04 -4.43
CA LEU A 15 19.06 -12.72 -3.85
C LEU A 15 17.92 -12.00 -4.60
N ALA A 16 17.96 -12.01 -5.93
CA ALA A 16 16.93 -11.39 -6.76
C ALA A 16 15.56 -12.06 -6.55
N GLY A 17 15.53 -13.39 -6.43
CA GLY A 17 14.33 -14.16 -6.12
C GLY A 17 13.72 -13.78 -4.77
N VAL A 18 14.55 -13.72 -3.73
CA VAL A 18 14.12 -13.36 -2.37
C VAL A 18 13.60 -11.92 -2.30
N ILE A 19 14.34 -10.95 -2.86
CA ILE A 19 13.91 -9.55 -2.89
C ILE A 19 12.56 -9.43 -3.59
N THR A 20 12.40 -10.06 -4.77
CA THR A 20 11.15 -9.99 -5.52
C THR A 20 9.99 -10.60 -4.74
N GLY A 21 10.18 -11.78 -4.15
CA GLY A 21 9.15 -12.45 -3.35
C GLY A 21 8.73 -11.61 -2.15
N LEU A 22 9.69 -11.09 -1.39
CA LEU A 22 9.43 -10.26 -0.21
C LEU A 22 8.78 -8.92 -0.59
N THR A 23 9.20 -8.28 -1.67
CA THR A 23 8.59 -7.03 -2.14
C THR A 23 7.15 -7.24 -2.56
N LEU A 24 6.84 -8.31 -3.30
CA LEU A 24 5.47 -8.61 -3.72
C LEU A 24 4.57 -8.93 -2.52
N TYR A 25 5.05 -9.77 -1.60
CA TYR A 25 4.30 -10.13 -0.40
C TYR A 25 4.02 -8.90 0.48
N ASN A 26 5.06 -8.15 0.85
CA ASN A 26 4.88 -6.98 1.71
C ASN A 26 4.12 -5.85 1.01
N GLY A 27 4.31 -5.68 -0.30
CA GLY A 27 3.56 -4.74 -1.11
C GLY A 27 2.05 -5.04 -1.10
N ALA A 28 1.68 -6.32 -1.21
CA ALA A 28 0.29 -6.75 -1.10
C ALA A 28 -0.30 -6.47 0.30
N VAL A 29 0.47 -6.74 1.36
CA VAL A 29 0.05 -6.45 2.74
C VAL A 29 -0.17 -4.95 2.94
N ILE A 30 0.75 -4.10 2.49
CA ILE A 30 0.61 -2.64 2.58
C ILE A 30 -0.58 -2.15 1.77
N ALA A 31 -0.79 -2.68 0.56
CA ALA A 31 -1.94 -2.33 -0.27
C ALA A 31 -3.27 -2.66 0.42
N GLU A 32 -3.34 -3.81 1.10
CA GLU A 32 -4.53 -4.22 1.86
C GLU A 32 -4.76 -3.34 3.09
N ILE A 33 -3.70 -2.96 3.81
CA ILE A 33 -3.77 -1.97 4.88
C ILE A 33 -4.37 -0.66 4.34
N VAL A 34 -3.82 -0.14 3.23
CA VAL A 34 -4.30 1.11 2.60
C VAL A 34 -5.77 1.02 2.22
N ARG A 35 -6.17 -0.06 1.57
CA ARG A 35 -7.56 -0.32 1.18
C ARG A 35 -8.46 -0.36 2.43
N ALA A 36 -8.09 -1.12 3.45
CA ALA A 36 -8.85 -1.26 4.68
C ALA A 36 -8.98 0.06 5.44
N GLY A 37 -7.93 0.88 5.50
CA GLY A 37 -7.99 2.17 6.17
C GLY A 37 -8.84 3.21 5.44
N VAL A 38 -8.92 3.18 4.11
CA VAL A 38 -9.90 4.01 3.39
C VAL A 38 -11.33 3.55 3.71
N HIS A 39 -11.57 2.24 3.79
CA HIS A 39 -12.89 1.69 4.14
C HIS A 39 -13.28 1.88 5.61
N SER A 40 -12.33 2.07 6.53
CA SER A 40 -12.61 2.29 7.95
C SER A 40 -13.01 3.72 8.28
N LEU A 41 -12.82 4.66 7.33
CA LEU A 41 -13.24 6.04 7.50
C LEU A 41 -14.78 6.15 7.62
N PRO A 42 -15.30 7.11 8.39
CA PRO A 42 -16.73 7.38 8.44
C PRO A 42 -17.29 7.69 7.05
N LYS A 43 -18.34 6.96 6.64
CA LYS A 43 -18.97 7.11 5.32
C LYS A 43 -19.40 8.54 4.99
N GLY A 44 -19.75 9.32 6.02
CA GLY A 44 -20.14 10.73 5.91
C GLY A 44 -19.07 11.63 5.27
N GLN A 45 -17.78 11.28 5.30
CA GLN A 45 -16.73 12.07 4.64
C GLN A 45 -16.89 12.07 3.12
N GLY A 46 -17.20 10.91 2.53
CA GLY A 46 -17.44 10.79 1.10
C GLY A 46 -18.76 11.45 0.67
N GLU A 47 -19.79 11.31 1.51
CA GLU A 47 -21.10 11.93 1.28
C GLU A 47 -21.02 13.47 1.37
N ALA A 48 -20.29 14.01 2.35
CA ALA A 48 -20.04 15.45 2.48
C ALA A 48 -19.26 16.00 1.29
N ALA A 49 -18.21 15.29 0.85
CA ALA A 49 -17.45 15.66 -0.34
C ALA A 49 -18.32 15.71 -1.60
N SER A 50 -19.21 14.72 -1.76
CA SER A 50 -20.19 14.70 -2.86
C SER A 50 -21.19 15.84 -2.77
N ALA A 51 -21.67 16.20 -1.56
CA ALA A 51 -22.57 17.33 -1.36
C ALA A 51 -21.90 18.68 -1.69
N LEU A 52 -20.57 18.75 -1.56
CA LEU A 52 -19.75 19.90 -1.96
C LEU A 52 -19.40 19.89 -3.47
N GLY A 53 -19.91 18.93 -4.24
CA GLY A 53 -19.69 18.84 -5.68
C GLY A 53 -18.32 18.28 -6.09
N LEU A 54 -17.61 17.61 -5.18
CA LEU A 54 -16.32 17.00 -5.50
C LEU A 54 -16.49 15.71 -6.30
N THR A 55 -15.68 15.56 -7.35
CA THR A 55 -15.56 14.31 -8.10
C THR A 55 -14.90 13.22 -7.26
N TRP A 56 -15.14 11.95 -7.59
CA TRP A 56 -14.53 10.82 -6.87
C TRP A 56 -13.00 10.93 -6.75
N GLY A 57 -12.32 11.37 -7.80
CA GLY A 57 -10.87 11.56 -7.79
C GLY A 57 -10.40 12.68 -6.86
N GLN A 58 -11.16 13.77 -6.77
CA GLN A 58 -10.90 14.87 -5.82
C GLN A 58 -11.17 14.41 -4.39
N THR A 59 -12.31 13.77 -4.14
CA THR A 59 -12.65 13.19 -2.84
C THR A 59 -11.60 12.19 -2.37
N MET A 60 -11.15 11.30 -3.25
CA MET A 60 -10.12 10.31 -2.93
C MET A 60 -8.78 10.97 -2.58
N ARG A 61 -8.29 11.88 -3.43
CA ARG A 61 -6.95 12.49 -3.27
C ARG A 61 -6.88 13.54 -2.17
N SER A 62 -7.93 14.35 -2.00
CA SER A 62 -7.92 15.51 -1.10
C SER A 62 -8.50 15.23 0.28
N ILE A 63 -9.32 14.18 0.43
CA ILE A 63 -10.08 13.91 1.66
C ILE A 63 -9.77 12.51 2.17
N LEU A 64 -10.16 11.47 1.42
CA LEU A 64 -10.13 10.09 1.94
C LEU A 64 -8.71 9.55 2.12
N LEU A 65 -7.82 9.68 1.12
CA LEU A 65 -6.45 9.17 1.21
C LEU A 65 -5.64 9.84 2.34
N PRO A 66 -5.57 11.18 2.47
CA PRO A 66 -4.82 11.80 3.56
C PRO A 66 -5.34 11.41 4.95
N GLN A 67 -6.66 11.35 5.12
CA GLN A 67 -7.28 10.94 6.38
C GLN A 67 -7.00 9.46 6.69
N ALA A 68 -7.14 8.58 5.71
CA ALA A 68 -6.85 7.16 5.85
C ALA A 68 -5.37 6.92 6.19
N ILE A 69 -4.44 7.60 5.52
CA ILE A 69 -3.00 7.47 5.81
C ILE A 69 -2.71 7.84 7.26
N THR A 70 -3.34 8.90 7.75
CA THR A 70 -3.17 9.36 9.14
C THR A 70 -3.69 8.32 10.14
N SER A 71 -4.86 7.73 9.88
CA SER A 71 -5.44 6.70 10.76
C SER A 71 -4.67 5.37 10.74
N MET A 72 -4.06 5.04 9.60
CA MET A 72 -3.27 3.82 9.41
C MET A 72 -1.82 3.93 9.85
N LEU A 73 -1.31 5.14 10.09
CA LEU A 73 0.10 5.39 10.41
C LEU A 73 0.65 4.48 11.52
N PRO A 74 -0.07 4.21 12.63
CA PRO A 74 0.40 3.29 13.66
C PRO A 74 0.64 1.86 13.13
N VAL A 75 -0.28 1.34 12.33
CA VAL A 75 -0.19 0.00 11.72
C VAL A 75 0.94 -0.05 10.69
N LEU A 76 1.11 0.99 9.89
CA LEU A 76 2.20 1.07 8.91
C LEU A 76 3.57 1.07 9.60
N ILE A 77 3.71 1.77 10.72
CA ILE A 77 4.94 1.76 11.53
C ILE A 77 5.20 0.35 12.10
N SER A 78 4.18 -0.30 12.65
CA SER A 78 4.33 -1.69 13.13
C SER A 78 4.75 -2.64 12.02
N GLN A 79 4.16 -2.52 10.83
CA GLN A 79 4.50 -3.36 9.68
C GLN A 79 5.94 -3.12 9.22
N LEU A 80 6.40 -1.87 9.19
CA LEU A 80 7.79 -1.54 8.84
C LEU A 80 8.80 -2.24 9.77
N VAL A 81 8.51 -2.26 11.08
CA VAL A 81 9.35 -2.95 12.06
C VAL A 81 9.37 -4.46 11.83
N VAL A 82 8.25 -5.07 11.41
CA VAL A 82 8.18 -6.51 11.08
C VAL A 82 9.05 -6.84 9.86
N VAL A 83 9.07 -5.98 8.85
CA VAL A 83 9.88 -6.19 7.63
C VAL A 83 11.39 -6.07 7.90
N LEU A 84 11.78 -5.28 8.90
CA LEU A 84 13.19 -5.07 9.26
C LEU A 84 13.76 -6.12 10.23
N LYS A 85 12.90 -6.89 10.90
CA LYS A 85 13.30 -7.95 11.84
C LYS A 85 13.64 -9.23 11.10
#